data_AF-A0A2G3JG01-F1
#
_entry.id   AF-A0A2G3JG01-F1
#
_cell.length_a   1.000
_cell.length_b   1.000
_cell.length_c   1.000
_cell.angle_alpha   90.00
_cell.angle_beta   90.00
_cell.angle_gamma   90.00
#
_symmetry.space_group_name_H-M   'P 1'
#
loop_
_entity.id
_entity.type
_entity.pdbx_description
1 polymer ?
#
loop_
_entity_poly.entity_id
_entity_poly.type
_entity_poly.pdbx_seq_one_letter_code
_entity_poly.pdbx_strand_id
1 'polypeptide(L)'
;MTRSTRILYTLLFLSISCLSTYASAMYWPWPLNGKVVNQSSLPVAVWDGEHGIYTLPAHSFSPKTLDVDHLYSSQNNNWCKIGPLKVQIDSKGNIDQCECWVENAGDACDSSAVVAEVKSSTAPKVAQAAQPASIPAGNG
;
A
#
# COMPACT_ATOMS: atom_id res chain seq x y z
N MET A 1 40.25 -16.04 -24.74
CA MET A 1 39.20 -15.07 -24.36
C MET A 1 39.69 -13.67 -24.68
N THR A 2 38.99 -12.95 -25.55
CA THR A 2 39.36 -11.59 -25.96
C THR A 2 38.94 -10.58 -24.89
N ARG A 3 39.67 -9.47 -24.78
CA ARG A 3 39.47 -8.43 -23.75
C ARG A 3 38.02 -7.90 -23.74
N SER A 4 37.35 -7.91 -24.89
CA SER A 4 35.96 -7.48 -25.08
C SER A 4 34.93 -8.41 -24.43
N THR A 5 35.19 -9.73 -24.37
CA THR A 5 34.25 -10.68 -23.75
C THR A 5 34.19 -10.48 -22.23
N ARG A 6 35.33 -10.18 -21.59
CA ARG A 6 35.39 -9.95 -20.14
C ARG A 6 34.62 -8.71 -19.69
N ILE A 7 34.67 -7.62 -20.46
CA ILE A 7 33.97 -6.36 -20.14
C ILE A 7 32.45 -6.54 -20.20
N LEU A 8 31.96 -7.30 -21.19
CA LEU A 8 30.53 -7.56 -21.37
C LEU A 8 29.95 -8.37 -20.19
N TYR A 9 30.69 -9.37 -19.70
CA TYR A 9 30.26 -10.16 -18.53
C TYR A 9 30.23 -9.32 -17.25
N THR A 10 31.22 -8.46 -17.01
CA THR A 10 31.23 -7.62 -15.79
C THR A 10 30.06 -6.64 -15.76
N LEU A 11 29.71 -6.04 -16.91
CA LEU A 11 28.57 -5.14 -17.02
C LEU A 11 27.22 -5.86 -16.84
N LEU A 12 27.10 -7.10 -17.34
CA LEU A 12 25.91 -7.93 -17.16
C LEU A 12 25.72 -8.36 -15.69
N PHE A 13 26.81 -8.69 -14.99
CA PHE A 13 26.75 -9.02 -13.56
C PHE A 13 26.40 -7.80 -12.69
N LEU A 14 26.91 -6.60 -13.03
CA LEU A 14 26.54 -5.38 -12.32
C LEU A 14 25.06 -4.98 -12.53
N SER A 15 24.51 -5.18 -13.73
CA SER A 15 23.09 -4.88 -13.96
C SER A 15 22.16 -5.86 -13.23
N ILE A 16 22.49 -7.16 -13.19
CA ILE A 16 21.69 -8.15 -12.45
C ILE A 16 21.74 -7.89 -10.93
N SER A 17 22.89 -7.43 -10.42
CA SER A 17 23.07 -7.13 -8.99
C SER A 17 22.25 -5.90 -8.55
N CYS A 18 22.07 -4.90 -9.41
CA CYS A 18 21.26 -3.72 -9.10
C CYS A 18 19.75 -3.94 -9.19
N LEU A 19 19.28 -4.94 -9.95
CA LEU A 19 17.84 -5.25 -10.02
C LEU A 19 17.33 -6.08 -8.83
N SER A 20 18.22 -6.67 -8.03
CA SER A 20 17.84 -7.58 -6.95
C SER A 20 17.48 -6.86 -5.63
N THR A 21 17.70 -5.55 -5.54
CA THR A 21 17.64 -4.82 -4.26
C THR A 21 16.30 -4.11 -4.00
N TYR A 22 15.31 -4.22 -4.88
CA TYR A 22 14.08 -3.40 -4.81
C TYR A 22 12.82 -4.12 -4.32
N ALA A 23 12.86 -5.39 -3.95
CA ALA A 23 11.62 -6.14 -3.69
C ALA A 23 11.66 -6.98 -2.41
N SER A 24 11.99 -6.34 -1.30
CA SER A 24 11.68 -6.91 0.01
C SER A 24 11.03 -5.82 0.83
N ALA A 25 9.70 -5.69 0.73
CA ALA A 25 8.93 -5.12 1.82
C ALA A 25 9.37 -5.89 3.09
N MET A 26 9.93 -5.19 4.08
CA MET A 26 10.47 -5.83 5.28
C MET A 26 9.32 -6.47 6.05
N TYR A 27 9.09 -7.76 5.80
CA TYR A 27 8.10 -8.55 6.51
C TYR A 27 8.50 -8.67 7.98
N TRP A 28 7.64 -8.20 8.86
CA TRP A 28 7.78 -8.49 10.26
C TRP A 28 7.12 -9.85 10.57
N PRO A 29 7.81 -10.78 11.25
CA PRO A 29 7.17 -12.01 11.68
C PRO A 29 6.09 -11.69 12.73
N TRP A 30 4.99 -12.45 12.71
CA TRP A 30 4.00 -12.38 13.78
C TRP A 30 4.67 -12.54 15.17
N PRO A 31 4.33 -11.72 16.18
CA PRO A 31 3.23 -10.74 16.22
C PRO A 31 3.64 -9.29 15.87
N LEU A 32 4.80 -9.10 15.24
CA LEU A 32 5.30 -7.77 14.88
C LEU A 32 4.74 -7.27 13.54
N ASN A 33 3.95 -8.09 12.85
CA ASN A 33 3.27 -7.69 11.64
C ASN A 33 2.05 -6.80 11.96
N GLY A 34 1.83 -5.79 11.12
CA GLY A 34 0.64 -4.97 11.15
C GLY A 34 -0.61 -5.82 11.03
N LYS A 35 -1.56 -5.59 11.92
CA LYS A 35 -2.80 -6.38 12.01
C LYS A 35 -4.01 -5.47 12.02
N VAL A 36 -4.99 -5.76 11.17
CA VAL A 36 -6.27 -5.03 11.17
C VAL A 36 -7.37 -5.92 11.73
N VAL A 37 -8.21 -5.34 12.59
CA VAL A 37 -9.49 -5.93 13.01
C VAL A 37 -10.61 -5.00 12.58
N ASN A 38 -11.40 -5.44 11.61
CA ASN A 38 -12.54 -4.70 11.10
C ASN A 38 -13.81 -5.10 11.86
N GLN A 39 -14.26 -4.28 12.81
CA GLN A 39 -15.54 -4.50 13.50
C GLN A 39 -16.70 -3.72 12.88
N SER A 40 -16.45 -2.97 11.81
CA SER A 40 -17.49 -2.22 11.10
C SER A 40 -18.41 -3.14 10.31
N SER A 41 -19.55 -2.61 9.89
CA SER A 41 -20.52 -3.29 9.03
C SER A 41 -20.13 -3.29 7.55
N LEU A 42 -19.00 -2.66 7.18
CA LEU A 42 -18.55 -2.51 5.81
C LEU A 42 -17.21 -3.20 5.58
N PRO A 43 -16.96 -3.72 4.36
CA PRO A 43 -15.63 -4.14 3.99
C PRO A 43 -14.68 -2.93 3.91
N VAL A 44 -13.40 -3.16 4.15
CA VAL A 44 -12.36 -2.13 4.09
C VAL A 44 -11.22 -2.55 3.18
N ALA A 45 -10.64 -1.59 2.46
CA ALA A 45 -9.45 -1.87 1.66
C ALA A 45 -8.21 -1.76 2.54
N VAL A 46 -7.32 -2.74 2.42
CA VAL A 46 -6.03 -2.79 3.08
C VAL A 46 -4.95 -3.06 2.05
N TRP A 47 -3.72 -2.71 2.38
CA TRP A 47 -2.56 -2.92 1.51
C TRP A 47 -1.44 -3.57 2.31
N ASP A 48 -0.82 -4.57 1.71
CA ASP A 48 0.48 -5.10 2.11
C ASP A 48 1.44 -5.08 0.91
N GLY A 49 2.74 -5.05 1.20
CA GLY A 49 3.77 -4.94 0.17
C GLY A 49 3.90 -6.13 -0.79
N GLU A 50 3.28 -7.28 -0.51
CA GLU A 50 3.40 -8.51 -1.31
C GLU A 50 2.19 -8.74 -2.22
N HIS A 51 0.99 -8.56 -1.70
CA HIS A 51 -0.29 -8.85 -2.35
C HIS A 51 -0.98 -7.60 -2.90
N GLY A 52 -0.47 -6.42 -2.55
CA GLY A 52 -1.05 -5.15 -2.95
C GLY A 52 -2.37 -4.88 -2.22
N ILE A 53 -3.31 -4.23 -2.92
CA ILE A 53 -4.60 -3.85 -2.33
C ILE A 53 -5.54 -5.06 -2.32
N TYR A 54 -6.09 -5.37 -1.15
CA TYR A 54 -7.13 -6.37 -1.01
C TYR A 54 -8.23 -5.91 -0.05
N THR A 55 -9.37 -6.59 -0.13
CA THR A 55 -10.54 -6.27 0.68
C THR A 55 -10.55 -7.13 1.94
N LEU A 56 -10.61 -6.49 3.10
CA LEU A 56 -10.88 -7.14 4.38
C LEU A 56 -12.40 -7.06 4.66
N PRO A 57 -13.12 -8.20 4.73
CA PRO A 57 -14.56 -8.21 4.97
C PRO A 57 -14.98 -7.50 6.27
N ALA A 58 -16.25 -7.10 6.35
CA ALA A 58 -16.88 -6.67 7.59
C ALA A 58 -16.73 -7.75 8.68
N HIS A 59 -16.62 -7.34 9.94
CA HIS A 59 -16.50 -8.23 11.10
C HIS A 59 -15.39 -9.30 10.99
N SER A 60 -14.25 -8.95 10.39
CA SER A 60 -13.12 -9.87 10.15
C SER A 60 -11.78 -9.31 10.62
N PHE A 61 -10.70 -10.07 10.46
CA PHE A 61 -9.35 -9.66 10.81
C PHE A 61 -8.35 -10.10 9.74
N SER A 62 -7.25 -9.34 9.60
CA SER A 62 -6.22 -9.68 8.62
C SER A 62 -5.58 -11.05 8.94
N PRO A 63 -5.31 -11.90 7.93
CA PRO A 63 -4.62 -13.17 8.13
C PRO A 63 -3.25 -12.97 8.80
N LYS A 64 -2.83 -13.94 9.62
CA LYS A 64 -1.53 -13.87 10.34
C LYS A 64 -0.30 -13.85 9.41
N THR A 65 -0.48 -14.29 8.17
CA THR A 65 0.58 -14.33 7.15
C THR A 65 0.76 -12.98 6.44
N LEU A 66 -0.17 -12.04 6.60
CA LEU A 66 -0.12 -10.75 5.92
C LEU A 66 0.34 -9.67 6.90
N ASP A 67 1.37 -8.94 6.51
CA ASP A 67 1.88 -7.77 7.21
C ASP A 67 1.21 -6.53 6.63
N VAL A 68 0.07 -6.15 7.20
CA VAL A 68 -0.71 -5.02 6.66
C VAL A 68 0.04 -3.75 7.00
N ASP A 69 0.38 -2.96 5.99
CA ASP A 69 1.08 -1.69 6.14
C ASP A 69 0.13 -0.49 6.06
N HIS A 70 -0.95 -0.59 5.27
CA HIS A 70 -1.94 0.49 5.16
C HIS A 70 -3.38 0.01 5.20
N LEU A 71 -4.25 0.86 5.72
CA LEU A 71 -5.69 0.70 5.77
C LEU A 71 -6.38 1.94 5.18
N TYR A 72 -7.28 1.76 4.23
CA TYR A 72 -8.02 2.87 3.66
C TYR A 72 -9.17 3.33 4.56
N SER A 73 -9.27 4.65 4.79
CA SER A 73 -10.40 5.28 5.46
C SER A 73 -11.26 6.04 4.47
N SER A 74 -12.50 5.59 4.29
CA SER A 74 -13.49 6.32 3.49
C SER A 74 -13.91 7.64 4.12
N GLN A 75 -13.77 7.79 5.45
CA GLN A 75 -14.10 9.03 6.15
C GLN A 75 -13.08 10.15 5.86
N ASN A 76 -11.79 9.79 5.79
CA ASN A 76 -10.70 10.75 5.56
C ASN A 76 -10.27 10.81 4.10
N ASN A 77 -10.81 9.93 3.24
CA ASN A 77 -10.39 9.71 1.86
C ASN A 77 -8.86 9.54 1.71
N ASN A 78 -8.23 8.89 2.68
CA ASN A 78 -6.78 8.72 2.80
C ASN A 78 -6.45 7.34 3.35
N TRP A 79 -5.19 6.94 3.21
CA TRP A 79 -4.64 5.70 3.76
C TRP A 79 -4.02 5.96 5.12
N CYS A 80 -4.43 5.17 6.10
CA CYS A 80 -3.84 5.08 7.42
C CYS A 80 -2.61 4.16 7.33
N LYS A 81 -1.41 4.69 7.55
CA LYS A 81 -0.23 3.83 7.73
C LYS A 81 -0.27 3.20 9.11
N ILE A 82 -0.08 1.89 9.16
CA ILE A 82 -0.06 1.12 10.39
C ILE A 82 1.34 0.53 10.56
N GLY A 83 1.91 0.70 11.76
CA GLY A 83 3.19 0.10 12.11
C GLY A 83 3.03 -1.37 12.56
N PRO A 84 3.91 -1.88 13.44
CA PRO A 84 3.86 -3.27 13.93
C PRO A 84 2.70 -3.54 14.91
N LEU A 85 1.68 -2.69 14.91
CA LEU A 85 0.59 -2.67 15.86
C LEU A 85 -0.68 -3.28 15.26
N LYS A 86 -1.51 -3.78 16.16
CA LYS A 86 -2.92 -4.05 15.85
C LYS A 86 -3.65 -2.71 15.73
N VAL A 87 -4.35 -2.50 14.63
CA VAL A 87 -5.31 -1.42 14.42
C VAL A 87 -6.73 -1.99 14.39
N GLN A 88 -7.65 -1.30 15.06
CA GLN A 88 -9.05 -1.69 15.14
C GLN A 88 -9.92 -0.62 14.48
N ILE A 89 -10.84 -1.09 13.64
CA ILE A 89 -11.90 -0.28 13.06
C ILE A 89 -13.16 -0.55 13.88
N ASP A 90 -13.73 0.49 14.49
CA ASP A 90 -14.92 0.34 15.32
C ASP A 90 -16.18 0.09 14.47
N SER A 91 -17.33 -0.10 15.14
CA SER A 91 -18.61 -0.33 14.47
C SER A 91 -19.10 0.84 13.61
N LYS A 92 -18.54 2.04 13.80
CA LYS A 92 -18.85 3.27 13.06
C LYS A 92 -17.84 3.54 11.94
N GLY A 93 -16.78 2.76 11.83
CA GLY A 93 -15.73 2.94 10.83
C GLY A 93 -14.58 3.85 11.28
N ASN A 94 -14.49 4.20 12.56
CA ASN A 94 -13.40 5.03 13.10
C ASN A 94 -12.12 4.21 13.26
N ILE A 95 -10.97 4.87 13.08
CA ILE A 95 -9.64 4.27 13.14
C ILE A 95 -8.77 5.12 14.07
N ASP A 96 -8.36 4.52 15.19
CA ASP A 96 -7.78 5.29 16.31
C ASP A 96 -6.26 5.08 16.48
N GLN A 97 -5.65 4.25 15.62
CA GLN A 97 -4.26 3.76 15.78
C GLN A 97 -3.43 3.90 14.50
N CYS A 98 -3.67 4.97 13.74
CA CYS A 98 -2.84 5.34 12.59
C CYS A 98 -1.55 5.98 13.05
N GLU A 99 -0.42 5.54 12.49
CA GLU A 99 0.86 6.23 12.67
C GLU A 99 0.85 7.57 11.93
N CYS A 100 0.34 7.59 10.71
CA CYS A 100 0.11 8.79 9.91
C CYS A 100 -0.98 8.54 8.84
N TRP A 101 -1.40 9.61 8.18
CA TRP A 101 -2.29 9.56 7.02
C TRP A 101 -1.52 9.94 5.76
N VAL A 102 -1.68 9.16 4.70
CA VAL A 102 -1.01 9.34 3.40
C VAL A 102 -2.02 9.24 2.27
N GLU A 103 -1.70 9.83 1.11
CA GLU A 103 -2.61 9.90 -0.03
C GLU A 103 -2.74 8.56 -0.76
N ASN A 104 -1.67 7.78 -0.85
CA ASN A 104 -1.66 6.52 -1.58
C ASN A 104 -1.23 5.33 -0.70
N ALA A 105 -1.70 4.14 -1.07
CA ALA A 105 -1.21 2.90 -0.48
C ALA A 105 0.30 2.72 -0.78
N GLY A 106 1.07 2.28 0.23
CA GLY A 106 2.51 2.10 0.11
C GLY A 106 3.35 3.35 0.35
N ASP A 107 2.74 4.54 0.42
CA ASP A 107 3.46 5.77 0.74
C ASP A 107 4.06 5.69 2.15
N ALA A 108 5.28 6.19 2.30
CA ALA A 108 5.87 6.37 3.62
C ALA A 108 5.18 7.54 4.35
N CYS A 109 5.18 7.51 5.69
CA CYS A 109 4.91 8.75 6.42
C CYS A 109 5.99 9.76 6.04
N ASP A 110 5.58 11.00 5.77
CA ASP A 110 6.55 12.08 5.57
C ASP A 110 7.42 12.20 6.82
N SER A 111 8.69 11.78 6.72
CA SER A 111 9.69 11.94 7.78
C SER A 111 10.28 13.36 7.82
N SER A 112 9.77 14.27 7.00
CA SER A 112 10.28 15.62 6.87
C SER A 112 9.73 16.50 7.99
N ALA A 113 10.58 16.87 8.95
CA ALA A 113 10.44 18.18 9.57
C ALA A 113 10.32 19.20 8.43
N VAL A 114 9.21 19.93 8.38
CA VAL A 114 8.92 20.93 7.36
C VAL A 114 10.04 21.98 7.36
N VAL A 115 11.04 21.81 6.50
CA VAL A 115 11.82 22.93 5.96
C VAL A 115 11.27 23.12 4.56
N ALA A 116 10.33 24.06 4.46
CA ALA A 116 9.71 24.43 3.20
C ALA A 116 10.79 24.88 2.20
N GLU A 117 10.97 24.12 1.12
CA GLU A 117 11.42 24.70 -0.14
C GLU A 117 10.28 24.56 -1.13
N VAL A 118 9.51 25.65 -1.27
CA VAL A 118 8.51 25.80 -2.32
C VAL A 118 9.25 25.78 -3.66
N LYS A 119 9.15 24.67 -4.39
CA LYS A 119 9.37 24.66 -5.84
C LYS A 119 8.10 24.23 -6.54
N SER A 120 7.45 25.25 -7.11
CA SER A 120 6.36 25.16 -8.05
C SER A 120 6.74 24.28 -9.25
N SER A 121 5.99 23.21 -9.49
CA SER A 121 5.79 22.69 -10.85
C SER A 121 4.51 21.83 -10.96
N THR A 122 3.54 22.39 -11.67
CA THR A 122 2.49 21.80 -12.52
C THR A 122 1.82 20.48 -12.08
N ALA A 123 0.54 20.56 -11.72
CA ALA A 123 -0.33 19.44 -11.42
C ALA A 123 -0.47 18.44 -12.60
N PRO A 124 -0.34 17.12 -12.37
CA PRO A 124 -0.66 16.12 -13.39
C PRO A 124 -2.18 15.89 -13.50
N LYS A 125 -2.62 15.70 -14.74
CA LYS A 125 -4.01 15.47 -15.19
C LYS A 125 -4.63 14.23 -14.53
N VAL A 126 -5.83 14.38 -13.99
CA VAL A 126 -6.73 13.29 -13.59
C VAL A 126 -7.14 12.50 -14.84
N ALA A 127 -6.76 11.22 -14.93
CA ALA A 127 -7.35 10.28 -15.88
C ALA A 127 -8.70 9.81 -15.32
N GLN A 128 -9.76 10.09 -16.08
CA GLN A 128 -11.13 9.74 -15.76
C GLN A 128 -11.30 8.22 -15.78
N ALA A 129 -11.67 7.63 -14.64
CA ALA A 129 -12.02 6.22 -14.57
C ALA A 129 -13.22 5.91 -15.48
N ALA A 130 -13.09 4.87 -16.30
CA ALA A 130 -14.17 4.39 -17.15
C ALA A 130 -15.36 3.95 -16.29
N GLN A 131 -16.57 4.39 -16.66
CA GLN A 131 -17.82 3.98 -16.01
C GLN A 131 -18.06 2.48 -16.26
N PRO A 132 -18.59 1.74 -15.27
CA PRO A 132 -19.00 0.35 -15.48
C PRO A 132 -20.20 0.24 -16.42
N ALA A 133 -20.18 -0.76 -17.29
CA ALA A 133 -21.21 -1.05 -18.27
C ALA A 133 -22.56 -1.40 -17.59
N SER A 134 -23.63 -0.77 -18.06
CA SER A 134 -25.02 -1.03 -17.67
C SER A 134 -25.46 -2.44 -18.06
N ILE A 135 -26.01 -3.18 -17.08
CA ILE A 135 -26.68 -4.48 -17.28
C ILE A 135 -28.07 -4.23 -17.89
N PRO A 136 -28.49 -4.92 -18.98
CA PRO A 136 -29.85 -4.81 -19.49
C PRO A 136 -30.86 -5.42 -18.51
N ALA A 137 -31.92 -4.67 -18.20
CA ALA A 137 -33.08 -5.17 -17.50
C ALA A 137 -33.82 -6.21 -18.37
N GLY A 138 -34.03 -7.41 -17.83
CA GLY A 138 -34.82 -8.45 -18.47
C GLY A 138 -36.31 -8.09 -18.49
N ASN A 139 -36.96 -8.32 -19.63
CA ASN A 139 -38.41 -8.44 -19.73
C ASN A 139 -38.74 -9.93 -19.93
N GLY A 140 -39.48 -10.50 -18.98
CA GLY A 140 -40.10 -11.82 -19.04
C GLY A 140 -41.21 -11.88 -18.02
#